data_AF-A0A9J6P1A9-F1
#
_entry.id   AF-A0A9J6P1A9-F1
#
_cell.length_a   1.000
_cell.length_b   1.000
_cell.length_c   1.000
_cell.angle_alpha   90.00
_cell.angle_beta   90.00
_cell.angle_gamma   90.00
#
_symmetry.space_group_name_H-M   'P 1'
#
loop_
_entity.id
_entity.type
_entity.pdbx_description
1 polymer ?
#
loop_
_entity_poly.entity_id
_entity_poly.type
_entity_poly.pdbx_seq_one_letter_code
_entity_poly.pdbx_strand_id
1 'polypeptide(L)'
;MAFPAQAPVLTDEQSIDVIIESEVSIIQCMADLFCNTLIEDIALLPTIEKQAAVLKKVMCGFNAKESAIAAVVGASAKKSAVDLGIDPSLVNCCLCNKCNCEK
;
A
#
# COMPACT_ATOMS: atom_id res chain seq x y z
N MET A 1 -26.67 19.73 20.74
CA MET A 1 -27.36 18.61 20.11
C MET A 1 -26.36 17.96 19.17
N ALA A 2 -25.94 16.71 19.44
CA ALA A 2 -25.05 15.98 18.54
C ALA A 2 -25.92 15.28 17.49
N PHE A 3 -25.75 15.63 16.22
CA PHE A 3 -26.34 14.86 15.13
C PHE A 3 -25.79 13.43 15.19
N PRO A 4 -26.62 12.38 15.00
CA PRO A 4 -26.09 11.03 14.84
C PRO A 4 -25.22 11.05 13.59
N ALA A 5 -23.91 10.88 13.75
CA ALA A 5 -22.98 10.71 12.65
C ALA A 5 -23.30 9.35 12.01
N GLN A 6 -24.24 9.33 11.05
CA GLN A 6 -24.40 8.19 10.17
C GLN A 6 -23.14 8.10 9.32
N ALA A 7 -22.42 6.99 9.46
CA ALA A 7 -21.29 6.69 8.60
C ALA A 7 -21.76 6.83 7.15
N PRO A 8 -21.04 7.56 6.28
CA PRO A 8 -21.44 7.72 4.90
C PRO A 8 -21.55 6.34 4.26
N VAL A 9 -22.69 6.05 3.63
CA VAL A 9 -22.86 4.86 2.80
C VAL A 9 -22.11 5.15 1.50
N LEU A 10 -20.84 4.74 1.46
CA LEU A 10 -20.00 4.89 0.28
C LEU A 10 -20.41 3.88 -0.77
N THR A 11 -20.40 4.30 -2.03
CA THR A 11 -20.39 3.34 -3.15
C THR A 11 -19.08 2.55 -3.11
N ASP A 12 -19.04 1.41 -3.79
CA ASP A 12 -17.84 0.58 -3.79
C ASP A 12 -16.60 1.32 -4.35
N GLU A 13 -16.77 2.17 -5.37
CA GLU A 13 -15.68 2.99 -5.91
C GLU A 13 -15.18 4.00 -4.87
N GLN A 14 -16.09 4.70 -4.20
CA GLN A 14 -15.72 5.63 -3.12
C GLN A 14 -15.06 4.92 -1.93
N SER A 15 -15.44 3.67 -1.66
CA SER A 15 -14.79 2.85 -0.62
C SER A 15 -13.35 2.51 -1.00
N ILE A 16 -13.10 2.21 -2.28
CA ILE A 16 -11.76 1.94 -2.79
C ILE A 16 -10.91 3.21 -2.76
N ASP A 17 -11.44 4.35 -3.18
CA ASP A 17 -10.73 5.63 -3.15
C ASP A 17 -10.31 5.99 -1.72
N VAL A 18 -11.22 5.86 -0.74
CA VAL A 18 -10.90 6.09 0.67
C VAL A 18 -9.83 5.13 1.18
N ILE A 19 -9.86 3.86 0.76
CA ILE A 19 -8.79 2.89 1.10
C ILE A 19 -7.47 3.35 0.49
N ILE A 20 -7.42 3.71 -0.78
CA ILE A 20 -6.20 4.16 -1.46
C ILE A 20 -5.65 5.43 -0.79
N GLU A 21 -6.49 6.42 -0.50
CA GLU A 21 -6.08 7.64 0.19
C GLU A 21 -5.51 7.35 1.59
N SER A 22 -6.16 6.47 2.35
CA SER A 22 -5.65 6.05 3.66
C SER A 22 -4.30 5.36 3.56
N GLU A 23 -4.08 4.54 2.52
CA GLU A 23 -2.84 3.83 2.29
C GLU A 23 -1.71 4.76 1.82
N VAL A 24 -2.01 5.76 0.97
CA VAL A 24 -1.06 6.81 0.59
C VAL A 24 -0.64 7.63 1.82
N SER A 25 -1.58 7.96 2.71
CA SER A 25 -1.26 8.66 3.96
C SER A 25 -0.35 7.82 4.87
N ILE A 26 -0.58 6.50 4.96
CA ILE A 26 0.30 5.59 5.71
C ILE A 26 1.71 5.57 5.08
N ILE A 27 1.83 5.49 3.75
CA ILE A 27 3.13 5.53 3.07
C ILE A 27 3.89 6.83 3.38
N GLN A 28 3.20 7.97 3.32
CA GLN A 28 3.80 9.27 3.66
C GLN A 28 4.26 9.32 5.12
N CYS A 29 3.43 8.86 6.06
CA CYS A 29 3.79 8.75 7.47
C CYS A 29 4.98 7.79 7.68
N MET A 30 5.04 6.68 6.93
CA MET A 30 6.16 5.75 6.99
C MET A 30 7.44 6.37 6.43
N ALA A 31 7.37 7.11 5.32
CA ALA A 31 8.51 7.82 4.77
C ALA A 31 9.06 8.85 5.77
N ASP A 32 8.18 9.60 6.43
CA ASP A 32 8.54 10.54 7.50
C ASP A 32 9.20 9.82 8.69
N LEU A 33 8.58 8.73 9.17
CA LEU A 33 9.13 7.88 10.22
C LEU A 33 10.52 7.37 9.87
N PHE A 34 10.75 6.93 8.63
CA PHE A 34 12.05 6.46 8.17
C PHE A 34 13.09 7.57 8.12
N CYS A 35 12.76 8.72 7.54
CA CYS A 35 13.69 9.82 7.35
C CYS A 35 14.05 10.54 8.66
N ASN A 36 13.11 10.65 9.60
CA ASN A 36 13.23 11.54 10.74
C ASN A 36 13.30 10.83 12.10
N THR A 37 13.10 9.52 12.18
CA THR A 37 13.06 8.81 13.48
C THR A 37 13.76 7.47 13.44
N LEU A 38 13.35 6.60 12.53
CA LEU A 38 13.76 5.19 12.51
C LEU A 38 15.23 5.00 12.16
N ILE A 39 15.78 5.79 11.23
CA ILE A 39 17.19 5.69 10.86
C ILE A 39 18.11 6.12 12.01
N GLU A 40 17.73 7.16 12.75
CA GLU A 40 18.49 7.63 13.92
C GLU A 40 18.47 6.56 15.03
N ASP A 41 17.29 6.00 15.33
CA ASP A 41 17.14 4.94 16.34
C ASP A 41 17.88 3.64 15.94
N ILE A 42 17.87 3.29 14.65
CA ILE A 42 18.63 2.14 14.14
C ILE A 42 20.13 2.39 14.30
N ALA A 43 20.63 3.59 14.00
CA ALA A 43 22.05 3.91 14.12
C ALA A 43 22.60 3.79 15.56
N LEU A 44 21.73 3.92 16.57
CA LEU A 44 22.08 3.73 17.99
C LEU A 44 22.23 2.25 18.40
N LEU A 45 21.88 1.29 17.52
CA LEU A 45 22.07 -0.14 17.82
C LEU A 45 23.56 -0.51 17.85
N PRO A 46 23.98 -1.39 18.77
CA PRO A 46 25.39 -1.58 19.13
C PRO A 46 26.23 -2.31 18.07
N THR A 47 25.61 -2.99 17.09
CA THR A 47 26.35 -3.70 16.05
C THR A 47 25.70 -3.54 14.68
N ILE A 48 26.52 -3.54 13.63
CA ILE A 48 26.09 -3.41 12.24
C ILE A 48 25.14 -4.56 11.86
N GLU A 49 25.33 -5.78 12.38
CA GLU A 49 24.41 -6.89 12.06
C GLU A 49 23.01 -6.65 12.62
N LYS A 50 22.88 -6.06 13.82
CA LYS A 50 21.58 -5.71 14.40
C LYS A 50 20.91 -4.58 13.63
N GLN A 51 21.69 -3.58 13.21
CA GLN A 51 21.21 -2.49 12.35
C GLN A 51 20.65 -3.03 11.03
N ALA A 52 21.43 -3.87 10.35
CA ALA A 52 21.02 -4.49 9.08
C ALA A 52 19.80 -5.41 9.25
N ALA A 53 19.71 -6.16 10.35
CA ALA A 53 18.58 -7.05 10.62
C ALA A 53 17.28 -6.27 10.85
N VAL A 54 17.33 -5.16 11.59
CA VAL A 54 16.16 -4.30 11.82
C VAL A 54 15.76 -3.62 10.51
N LEU A 55 16.71 -2.99 9.82
CA LEU A 55 16.44 -2.33 8.53
C LEU A 55 15.82 -3.31 7.53
N LYS A 56 16.36 -4.53 7.42
CA LYS A 56 15.79 -5.57 6.55
C LYS A 56 14.34 -5.89 6.91
N LYS A 57 14.00 -6.04 8.19
CA LYS A 57 12.62 -6.32 8.60
C LYS A 57 11.66 -5.21 8.20
N VAL A 58 12.07 -3.95 8.37
CA VAL A 58 11.21 -2.81 8.04
C VAL A 58 11.04 -2.71 6.52
N MET A 59 12.11 -2.88 5.74
CA MET A 59 12.04 -2.91 4.27
C MET A 59 11.19 -4.08 3.75
N CYS A 60 11.25 -5.26 4.37
CA CYS A 60 10.36 -6.37 4.04
C CYS A 60 8.89 -6.04 4.33
N GLY A 61 8.60 -5.37 5.45
CA GLY A 61 7.25 -4.90 5.78
C GLY A 61 6.73 -3.90 4.75
N PHE A 62 7.57 -2.96 4.33
CA PHE A 62 7.23 -1.98 3.29
C PHE A 62 6.92 -2.66 1.96
N ASN A 63 7.76 -3.60 1.51
CA ASN A 63 7.52 -4.34 0.27
C ASN A 63 6.20 -5.15 0.30
N ALA A 64 5.88 -5.76 1.44
CA ALA A 64 4.61 -6.48 1.61
C ALA A 64 3.41 -5.53 1.54
N LYS A 65 3.54 -4.32 2.10
CA LYS A 65 2.51 -3.28 2.07
C LYS A 65 2.28 -2.74 0.66
N GLU A 66 3.35 -2.37 -0.05
CA GLU A 66 3.29 -1.95 -1.46
C GLU A 66 2.65 -3.02 -2.37
N SER A 67 3.00 -4.30 -2.13
CA SER A 67 2.38 -5.43 -2.84
C SER A 67 0.86 -5.51 -2.60
N ALA A 68 0.41 -5.24 -1.38
CA ALA A 68 -1.02 -5.25 -1.05
C ALA A 68 -1.75 -4.07 -1.72
N ILE A 69 -1.15 -2.88 -1.72
CA ILE A 69 -1.70 -1.70 -2.40
C ILE A 69 -1.82 -1.95 -3.90
N ALA A 70 -0.79 -2.49 -4.53
CA ALA A 70 -0.82 -2.86 -5.95
C ALA A 70 -1.94 -3.88 -6.25
N ALA A 71 -2.19 -4.83 -5.36
CA ALA A 71 -3.28 -5.79 -5.50
C ALA A 71 -4.67 -5.12 -5.41
N VAL A 72 -4.85 -4.16 -4.49
CA VAL A 72 -6.10 -3.39 -4.35
C VAL A 72 -6.35 -2.53 -5.59
N VAL A 73 -5.33 -1.82 -6.07
CA VAL A 73 -5.42 -1.02 -7.31
C VAL A 73 -5.72 -1.91 -8.52
N GLY A 74 -5.06 -3.06 -8.62
CA GLY A 74 -5.32 -4.02 -9.70
C GLY A 74 -6.74 -4.61 -9.64
N ALA A 75 -7.26 -4.89 -8.45
CA ALA A 75 -8.64 -5.34 -8.26
C ALA A 75 -9.65 -4.24 -8.61
N SER A 76 -9.38 -3.00 -8.22
CA SER A 76 -10.18 -1.82 -8.60
C SER A 76 -10.25 -1.66 -10.12
N ALA A 77 -9.09 -1.66 -10.78
CA ALA A 77 -9.02 -1.50 -12.24
C ALA A 77 -9.76 -2.63 -12.99
N LYS A 78 -9.68 -3.87 -12.50
CA LYS A 78 -10.44 -5.00 -13.06
C LYS A 78 -11.95 -4.83 -12.87
N LYS A 79 -12.39 -4.31 -11.73
CA LYS A 79 -13.79 -4.02 -11.48
C LYS A 79 -14.30 -2.95 -12.44
N SER A 80 -13.60 -1.82 -12.56
CA SER A 80 -13.98 -0.76 -13.50
C SER A 80 -14.01 -1.24 -14.95
N ALA A 81 -13.12 -2.16 -15.35
CA ALA A 81 -13.18 -2.78 -16.67
C ALA A 81 -14.46 -3.62 -16.88
N VAL A 82 -14.86 -4.42 -15.90
CA VAL A 82 -16.14 -5.16 -15.94
C VAL A 82 -17.31 -4.19 -16.07
N ASP A 83 -17.31 -3.10 -15.28
CA ASP A 83 -18.38 -2.09 -15.30
C ASP A 83 -18.47 -1.37 -16.68
N LEU A 84 -17.35 -1.27 -17.40
CA LEU A 84 -17.26 -0.73 -18.76
C LEU A 84 -17.50 -1.77 -19.87
N GLY A 85 -17.77 -3.03 -19.52
CA GLY A 85 -17.95 -4.13 -20.47
C GLY A 85 -16.65 -4.59 -21.15
N ILE A 86 -15.50 -4.26 -20.58
CA ILE A 86 -14.17 -4.64 -21.03
C ILE A 86 -13.76 -5.94 -20.31
N ASP A 87 -13.12 -6.86 -21.01
CA ASP A 87 -12.60 -8.09 -20.42
C ASP A 87 -11.53 -7.77 -19.34
N PRO A 88 -11.77 -8.11 -18.06
CA PRO A 88 -10.85 -7.81 -16.97
C PRO A 88 -9.54 -8.58 -17.04
N SER A 89 -9.43 -9.62 -17.87
CA SER A 89 -8.18 -10.34 -18.12
C SER A 89 -7.15 -9.51 -18.89
N LEU A 90 -7.61 -8.47 -19.60
CA LEU A 90 -6.75 -7.52 -20.32
C LEU A 90 -6.16 -6.43 -19.39
N VAL A 91 -6.72 -6.27 -18.19
CA VAL A 91 -6.23 -5.32 -17.17
C VAL A 91 -5.17 -6.01 -16.32
N ASN A 92 -3.94 -6.00 -16.84
CA ASN A 92 -2.77 -6.47 -16.10
C ASN A 92 -2.05 -5.30 -15.43
N CYS A 93 -2.19 -5.21 -14.11
CA CYS A 93 -1.24 -4.49 -13.28
C CYS A 93 0.01 -5.37 -13.11
N CYS A 94 0.89 -5.41 -14.11
CA CYS A 94 2.12 -6.23 -14.14
C CYS A 94 3.19 -5.65 -13.19
N LEU A 95 2.87 -5.35 -11.93
CA LEU A 95 3.76 -4.76 -10.94
C LEU A 95 3.21 -5.20 -9.57
N CYS A 96 3.73 -6.20 -8.87
CA CYS A 96 4.78 -5.95 -7.85
C CYS A 96 5.33 -7.24 -7.20
N ASN A 97 5.17 -8.45 -7.76
CA ASN A 97 5.72 -9.64 -7.09
C ASN A 97 6.42 -10.69 -7.94
N LYS A 98 6.66 -10.42 -9.23
CA LYS A 98 7.59 -11.21 -10.03
C LYS A 98 8.31 -10.29 -11.00
N CYS A 99 9.62 -10.11 -10.82
CA CYS A 99 10.52 -9.82 -11.93
C CYS A 99 10.51 -11.01 -12.91
N ASN A 100 9.39 -11.22 -13.60
CA ASN A 100 9.20 -12.05 -14.79
C ASN A 100 7.72 -11.94 -15.23
N CYS A 101 7.37 -10.84 -15.89
CA CYS A 101 6.30 -10.85 -16.89
C CYS A 101 6.94 -11.37 -18.19
N GLU A 102 7.05 -12.69 -18.33
CA GLU A 102 7.28 -13.31 -19.64
C GLU A 102 5.92 -13.53 -20.34
N LYS A 103 5.97 -13.40 -21.67
CA LYS A 103 4.85 -13.33 -22.62
C LYS A 103 3.88 -14.51 -22.55
#